data_AF-A0A518DVM5-F1
#
_entry.id   AF-A0A518DVM5-F1
#
_cell.length_a   1.000
_cell.length_b   1.000
_cell.length_c   1.000
_cell.angle_alpha   90.00
_cell.angle_beta   90.00
_cell.angle_gamma   90.00
#
_symmetry.space_group_name_H-M   'P 1'
#
loop_
_entity.id
_entity.type
_entity.pdbx_description
1 polymer ?
#
loop_
_entity_poly.entity_id
_entity_poly.type
_entity_poly.pdbx_seq_one_letter_code
_entity_poly.pdbx_strand_id
1 'polypeptide(L)'
;MVRSLLVLVSFCLLTVGFCRQASAEIIGIGLDWRKNIFVQEYWSEGKPYYAIANKTDSDQTIVCVAYRGQAKLAGPWKAPANSVVHVDASPLIGKDLVQFDLEGGSSLGLMAAPPAPGDIPQAPVVSFDGLNGSGGRHTDIWVEQNATTFTSGKPVELRMQIPGTQGELMVKKGDLPAIEVVCDTLKVTPGKNGGFTLDFAKPTKAQDVHTVVLKFVAPTVKSPTMLTVDNWLWAQGKRGGHGITRGVVVEPAGK
;
A
#
# COMPACT_ATOMS: atom_id res chain seq x y z
N MET A 1 21.27 77.23 21.98
CA MET A 1 20.35 76.09 21.72
C MET A 1 21.19 74.96 21.15
N VAL A 2 21.48 73.91 21.94
CA VAL A 2 20.97 72.52 21.76
C VAL A 2 21.45 71.95 20.40
N ARG A 3 22.29 70.91 20.25
CA ARG A 3 22.71 69.77 21.08
C ARG A 3 23.97 69.10 20.48
N SER A 4 24.85 68.63 21.36
CA SER A 4 25.56 67.34 21.39
C SER A 4 25.76 66.54 20.10
N LEU A 5 27.03 66.34 19.70
CA LEU A 5 27.49 65.25 18.83
C LEU A 5 28.36 64.31 19.67
N LEU A 6 27.85 63.13 20.02
CA LEU A 6 28.60 62.07 20.70
C LEU A 6 28.44 60.76 19.90
N VAL A 7 29.57 60.30 19.36
CA VAL A 7 30.10 58.92 19.25
C VAL A 7 29.10 57.76 19.17
N LEU A 8 29.26 56.89 18.16
CA LEU A 8 29.23 55.42 18.31
C LEU A 8 29.82 54.76 17.04
N VAL A 9 31.12 54.41 17.06
CA VAL A 9 31.65 53.04 17.21
C VAL A 9 31.02 52.02 16.25
N SER A 10 31.79 51.75 15.20
CA SER A 10 31.65 50.65 14.26
C SER A 10 31.77 49.30 14.97
N PHE A 11 30.79 48.42 14.80
CA PHE A 11 30.93 46.98 15.03
C PHE A 11 30.27 46.25 13.86
N CYS A 12 31.08 45.90 12.85
CA CYS A 12 30.69 44.99 11.78
C CYS A 12 30.59 43.57 12.36
N LEU A 13 29.39 43.12 12.68
CA LEU A 13 29.11 41.69 12.85
C LEU A 13 28.91 41.05 11.47
N LEU A 14 29.94 40.32 11.01
CA LEU A 14 29.83 39.36 9.92
C LEU A 14 29.08 38.12 10.43
N THR A 15 27.75 38.11 10.31
CA THR A 15 26.97 36.87 10.42
C THR A 15 27.13 36.08 9.13
N VAL A 16 28.09 35.16 9.10
CA VAL A 16 28.14 34.07 8.11
C VAL A 16 26.96 33.16 8.41
N GLY A 17 25.84 33.41 7.72
CA GLY A 17 24.67 32.54 7.75
C GLY A 17 25.04 31.21 7.11
N PHE A 18 25.40 30.22 7.93
CA PHE A 18 25.35 28.83 7.53
C PHE A 18 23.88 28.48 7.28
N CYS A 19 23.44 28.59 6.03
CA CYS A 19 22.25 27.89 5.56
C CYS A 19 22.50 26.40 5.81
N ARG A 20 21.99 25.88 6.93
CA ARG A 20 21.78 24.44 7.09
C ARG A 20 20.82 24.03 5.98
N GLN A 21 21.34 23.53 4.87
CA GLN A 21 20.56 22.74 3.94
C GLN A 21 20.05 21.54 4.74
N ALA A 22 18.79 21.59 5.15
CA ALA A 22 18.08 20.40 5.59
C ALA A 22 17.97 19.51 4.35
N SER A 23 18.92 18.60 4.16
CA SER A 23 18.75 17.52 3.21
C SER A 23 17.63 16.63 3.76
N ALA A 24 16.44 16.71 3.14
CA ALA A 24 15.41 15.73 3.39
C ALA A 24 15.97 14.38 2.91
N GLU A 25 16.34 13.53 3.86
CA GLU A 25 16.75 12.15 3.57
C GLU A 25 15.56 11.44 2.91
N ILE A 26 15.76 10.94 1.70
CA ILE A 26 14.74 10.15 1.01
C ILE A 26 14.67 8.81 1.72
N ILE A 27 13.55 8.55 2.41
CA ILE A 27 13.29 7.29 3.09
C ILE A 27 12.58 6.35 2.12
N GLY A 28 13.20 5.21 1.81
CA GLY A 28 12.58 4.17 1.02
C GLY A 28 11.46 3.50 1.81
N ILE A 29 10.22 3.58 1.31
CA ILE A 29 9.08 2.83 1.82
C ILE A 29 8.94 1.56 0.97
N GLY A 30 8.81 0.43 1.65
CA GLY A 30 8.66 -0.87 1.04
C GLY A 30 9.33 -1.97 1.86
N LEU A 31 8.74 -3.16 1.85
CA LEU A 31 9.42 -4.37 2.31
C LEU A 31 10.23 -5.01 1.17
N ASP A 32 11.30 -5.72 1.50
CA ASP A 32 12.16 -6.44 0.57
C ASP A 32 11.48 -7.71 0.05
N TRP A 33 10.97 -7.64 -1.18
CA TRP A 33 10.32 -8.75 -1.88
C TRP A 33 11.22 -9.99 -2.00
N ARG A 34 12.55 -9.82 -1.99
CA ARG A 34 13.52 -10.93 -2.12
C ARG A 34 13.55 -11.82 -0.88
N LYS A 35 13.01 -11.35 0.24
CA LYS A 35 12.86 -12.12 1.48
C LYS A 35 11.72 -13.13 1.42
N ASN A 36 10.90 -13.11 0.36
CA ASN A 36 9.74 -13.99 0.19
C ASN A 36 8.70 -13.89 1.33
N ILE A 37 8.67 -12.74 2.01
CA ILE A 37 7.65 -12.36 2.98
C ILE A 37 6.84 -11.21 2.39
N PHE A 38 5.52 -11.38 2.41
CA PHE A 38 4.58 -10.41 1.83
C PHE A 38 3.56 -9.99 2.87
N VAL A 39 3.32 -8.69 2.98
CA VAL A 39 2.47 -8.07 3.99
C VAL A 39 1.46 -7.17 3.30
N GLN A 40 0.17 -7.51 3.44
CA GLN A 40 -0.95 -6.70 2.95
C GLN A 40 -1.71 -6.13 4.14
N GLU A 41 -1.78 -4.80 4.21
CA GLU A 41 -2.68 -4.08 5.09
C GLU A 41 -4.13 -4.28 4.65
N TYR A 42 -5.04 -4.51 5.60
CA TYR A 42 -6.46 -4.44 5.35
C TYR A 42 -7.26 -4.09 6.59
N TRP A 43 -8.44 -3.52 6.40
CA TRP A 43 -9.47 -3.29 7.40
C TRP A 43 -10.58 -4.30 7.22
N SER A 44 -11.06 -4.85 8.33
CA SER A 44 -12.27 -5.68 8.40
C SER A 44 -12.99 -5.35 9.68
N GLU A 45 -14.32 -5.17 9.61
CA GLU A 45 -15.16 -4.88 10.77
C GLU A 45 -14.65 -3.69 11.62
N GLY A 46 -14.13 -2.65 10.97
CA GLY A 46 -13.62 -1.45 11.64
C GLY A 46 -12.29 -1.62 12.37
N LYS A 47 -11.56 -2.72 12.15
CA LYS A 47 -10.24 -2.98 12.73
C LYS A 47 -9.19 -3.24 11.65
N PRO A 48 -7.95 -2.73 11.81
CA PRO A 48 -6.87 -3.00 10.89
C PRO A 48 -6.17 -4.31 11.23
N TYR A 49 -5.73 -4.98 10.17
CA TYR A 49 -5.01 -6.23 10.19
C TYR A 49 -3.88 -6.21 9.16
N TYR A 50 -2.94 -7.12 9.33
CA TYR A 50 -2.05 -7.54 8.26
C TYR A 50 -2.30 -8.98 7.89
N ALA A 51 -2.39 -9.27 6.59
CA ALA A 51 -2.16 -10.60 6.07
C ALA A 51 -0.67 -10.73 5.77
N ILE A 52 0.01 -11.68 6.42
CA ILE A 52 1.43 -11.95 6.26
C ILE A 52 1.60 -13.30 5.60
N ALA A 53 2.04 -13.31 4.35
CA ALA A 53 2.40 -14.52 3.63
C ALA A 53 3.89 -14.82 3.79
N ASN A 54 4.20 -16.00 4.32
CA ASN A 54 5.54 -16.55 4.36
C ASN A 54 5.68 -17.59 3.25
N LYS A 55 6.41 -17.25 2.18
CA LYS A 55 6.68 -18.16 1.05
C LYS A 55 8.06 -18.83 1.16
N THR A 56 8.69 -18.77 2.33
CA THR A 56 9.94 -19.48 2.60
C THR A 56 9.66 -20.90 3.09
N ASP A 57 10.70 -21.73 3.06
CA ASP A 57 10.64 -23.13 3.51
C ASP A 57 10.85 -23.29 5.03
N SER A 58 10.89 -22.18 5.78
CA SER A 58 11.04 -22.19 7.24
C SER A 58 10.08 -21.23 7.92
N ASP A 59 9.74 -21.54 9.17
CA ASP A 59 8.93 -20.66 10.00
C ASP A 59 9.65 -19.34 10.23
N GLN A 60 8.90 -18.24 10.15
CA GLN A 60 9.40 -16.91 10.40
C GLN A 60 8.64 -16.28 11.56
N THR A 61 9.35 -15.50 12.36
CA THR A 61 8.74 -14.63 13.36
C THR A 61 8.96 -13.19 12.94
N ILE A 62 7.88 -12.44 12.80
CA ILE A 62 7.90 -11.03 12.39
C ILE A 62 7.63 -10.16 13.61
N VAL A 63 8.42 -9.11 13.79
CA VAL A 63 8.24 -8.09 14.81
C VAL A 63 8.10 -6.74 14.14
N CYS A 64 7.21 -5.90 14.66
CA CYS A 64 7.04 -4.54 14.21
C CYS A 64 7.61 -3.57 15.26
N VAL A 65 8.52 -2.68 14.86
CA VAL A 65 9.19 -1.71 15.73
C VAL A 65 9.03 -0.28 15.21
N ALA A 66 9.21 0.70 16.09
CA ALA A 66 9.16 2.11 15.72
C ALA A 66 10.31 2.47 14.77
N TYR A 67 10.02 3.16 13.65
CA TYR A 67 11.08 3.66 12.79
C TYR A 67 11.98 4.66 13.55
N ARG A 68 13.31 4.49 13.44
CA ARG A 68 14.34 5.23 14.21
C ARG A 68 14.28 5.04 15.73
N GLY A 69 13.47 4.10 16.20
CA GLY A 69 13.46 3.62 17.58
C GLY A 69 13.77 2.12 17.63
N GLN A 70 14.01 1.61 18.83
CA GLN A 70 14.07 0.15 19.06
C GLN A 70 12.86 -0.36 19.85
N ALA A 71 11.88 0.52 20.09
CA ALA A 71 10.67 0.17 20.79
C ALA A 71 9.83 -0.76 19.92
N LYS A 72 9.60 -1.98 20.41
CA LYS A 72 8.65 -2.91 19.83
C LYS A 72 7.23 -2.35 19.94
N LEU A 73 6.53 -2.33 18.82
CA LEU A 73 5.16 -1.82 18.71
C LEU A 73 4.14 -2.97 18.62
N ALA A 74 4.46 -4.03 17.88
CA ALA A 74 3.59 -5.19 17.73
C ALA A 74 4.38 -6.49 17.44
N GLY A 75 3.68 -7.61 17.41
CA GLY A 75 4.28 -8.96 17.34
C GLY A 75 4.73 -9.50 18.72
N PRO A 76 5.49 -10.59 18.78
CA PRO A 76 5.99 -11.35 17.65
C PRO A 76 4.85 -12.13 16.99
N TRP A 77 4.80 -12.09 15.66
CA TRP A 77 3.84 -12.86 14.88
C TRP A 77 4.53 -14.04 14.24
N LYS A 78 4.08 -15.24 14.56
CA LYS A 78 4.58 -16.47 13.95
C LYS A 78 3.87 -16.68 12.62
N ALA A 79 4.65 -16.79 11.55
CA ALA A 79 4.20 -17.14 10.22
C ALA A 79 4.87 -18.46 9.81
N PRO A 80 4.16 -19.59 9.90
CA PRO A 80 4.70 -20.89 9.47
C PRO A 80 5.20 -20.88 8.02
N ALA A 81 6.11 -21.77 7.67
CA ALA A 81 6.55 -21.98 6.29
C ALA A 81 5.36 -22.19 5.34
N ASN A 82 5.41 -21.57 4.15
CA ASN A 82 4.39 -21.73 3.10
C ASN A 82 2.94 -21.46 3.57
N SER A 83 2.75 -20.43 4.40
CA SER A 83 1.45 -20.08 4.99
C SER A 83 1.11 -18.61 4.85
N VAL A 84 -0.14 -18.27 5.15
CA VAL A 84 -0.60 -16.89 5.33
C VAL A 84 -1.25 -16.80 6.71
N VAL A 85 -0.84 -15.81 7.50
CA VAL A 85 -1.43 -15.52 8.81
C VAL A 85 -2.06 -14.13 8.82
N HIS A 86 -3.17 -14.00 9.53
CA HIS A 86 -3.86 -12.72 9.73
C HIS A 86 -3.60 -12.25 11.15
N VAL A 87 -3.05 -11.05 11.31
CA VAL A 87 -2.62 -10.53 12.60
C VAL A 87 -3.22 -9.16 12.87
N ASP A 88 -3.59 -8.92 14.12
CA ASP A 88 -4.13 -7.63 14.57
C ASP A 88 -3.06 -6.54 14.46
N ALA A 89 -3.40 -5.46 13.73
CA ALA A 89 -2.55 -4.30 13.52
C ALA A 89 -3.04 -3.07 14.32
N SER A 90 -4.07 -3.21 15.16
CA SER A 90 -4.63 -2.13 15.98
C SER A 90 -3.60 -1.39 16.85
N PRO A 91 -2.58 -2.06 17.44
CA PRO A 91 -1.54 -1.37 18.22
C PRO A 91 -0.70 -0.36 17.42
N LEU A 92 -0.78 -0.41 16.08
CA LEU A 92 -0.02 0.44 15.16
C LEU A 92 -0.81 1.66 14.68
N ILE A 93 -2.10 1.77 15.02
CA ILE A 93 -2.91 2.95 14.69
C ILE A 93 -2.25 4.21 15.26
N GLY A 94 -2.21 5.26 14.46
CA GLY A 94 -1.65 6.56 14.87
C GLY A 94 -0.12 6.58 14.94
N LYS A 95 0.55 5.55 14.42
CA LYS A 95 1.98 5.61 14.11
C LYS A 95 2.15 6.07 12.67
N ASP A 96 3.25 6.75 12.38
CA ASP A 96 3.51 7.23 11.01
C ASP A 96 4.15 6.12 10.17
N LEU A 97 5.39 5.76 10.52
CA LEU A 97 6.20 4.76 9.82
C LEU A 97 6.65 3.69 10.80
N VAL A 98 6.52 2.44 10.37
CA VAL A 98 6.90 1.26 11.17
C VAL A 98 7.87 0.40 10.40
N GLN A 99 8.79 -0.22 11.13
CA GLN A 99 9.76 -1.15 10.57
C GLN A 99 9.34 -2.59 10.87
N PHE A 100 9.41 -3.44 9.85
CA PHE A 100 9.18 -4.87 9.97
C PHE A 100 10.54 -5.56 9.99
N ASP A 101 10.77 -6.36 11.04
CA ASP A 101 11.99 -7.12 11.22
C ASP A 101 11.66 -8.61 11.42
N LEU A 102 12.56 -9.47 10.98
CA LEU A 102 12.58 -10.87 11.36
C LEU A 102 13.24 -11.01 12.74
N GLU A 103 12.74 -11.93 13.54
CA GLU A 103 13.41 -12.37 14.76
C GLU A 103 14.83 -12.85 14.41
N GLY A 104 15.84 -12.30 15.09
CA GLY A 104 17.26 -12.42 14.70
C GLY A 104 17.85 -11.17 14.04
N GLY A 105 17.06 -10.13 13.80
CA GLY A 105 17.54 -8.77 13.50
C GLY A 105 17.68 -8.44 12.00
N SER A 106 17.25 -9.33 11.09
CA SER A 106 17.18 -9.00 9.66
C SER A 106 15.97 -8.12 9.39
N SER A 107 16.19 -6.90 8.88
CA SER A 107 15.08 -6.04 8.48
C SER A 107 14.40 -6.54 7.20
N LEU A 108 13.07 -6.48 7.18
CA LEU A 108 12.24 -6.62 5.99
C LEU A 108 12.03 -5.28 5.31
N GLY A 109 11.99 -4.17 6.05
CA GLY A 109 11.82 -2.82 5.50
C GLY A 109 10.80 -1.98 6.25
N LEU A 110 10.29 -0.94 5.58
CA LEU A 110 9.43 0.08 6.18
C LEU A 110 8.05 0.09 5.51
N MET A 111 7.00 0.27 6.31
CA MET A 111 5.64 0.51 5.82
C MET A 111 4.98 1.63 6.62
N ALA A 112 4.02 2.31 6.00
CA ALA A 112 3.14 3.20 6.72
C ALA A 112 2.28 2.40 7.71
N ALA A 113 2.10 2.89 8.93
CA ALA A 113 1.23 2.22 9.91
C ALA A 113 -0.25 2.46 9.57
N PRO A 114 -1.21 1.58 9.92
CA PRO A 114 -2.59 1.71 9.48
C PRO A 114 -3.20 3.09 9.82
N PRO A 115 -4.04 3.66 8.94
CA PRO A 115 -4.66 4.96 9.17
C PRO A 115 -5.59 4.95 10.41
N ALA A 116 -6.08 6.12 10.81
CA ALA A 116 -7.11 6.18 11.84
C ALA A 116 -8.46 5.66 11.29
N PRO A 117 -9.30 5.01 12.11
CA PRO A 117 -10.55 4.36 11.68
C PRO A 117 -11.65 5.31 11.20
N GLY A 118 -11.53 6.62 11.45
CA GLY A 118 -12.64 7.58 11.32
C GLY A 118 -13.28 7.67 9.94
N ASP A 119 -12.51 7.40 8.88
CA ASP A 119 -12.92 7.58 7.49
C ASP A 119 -12.91 6.26 6.68
N ILE A 120 -12.87 5.11 7.36
CA ILE A 120 -12.79 3.82 6.66
C ILE A 120 -14.14 3.48 6.03
N PRO A 121 -14.21 3.22 4.71
CA PRO A 121 -15.43 2.83 4.04
C PRO A 121 -16.05 1.57 4.63
N GLN A 122 -17.39 1.52 4.64
CA GLN A 122 -18.12 0.32 5.03
C GLN A 122 -18.07 -0.72 3.91
N ALA A 123 -17.06 -1.59 3.94
CA ALA A 123 -16.98 -2.78 3.11
C ALA A 123 -16.47 -3.97 3.94
N PRO A 124 -16.71 -5.23 3.50
CA PRO A 124 -16.26 -6.40 4.25
C PRO A 124 -14.75 -6.40 4.51
N VAL A 125 -13.97 -6.06 3.47
CA VAL A 125 -12.52 -5.91 3.55
C VAL A 125 -12.10 -4.71 2.71
N VAL A 126 -11.28 -3.81 3.27
CA VAL A 126 -10.75 -2.62 2.57
C VAL A 126 -9.24 -2.56 2.71
N SER A 127 -8.51 -2.10 1.69
CA SER A 127 -7.06 -1.88 1.76
C SER A 127 -6.66 -0.58 1.09
N PHE A 128 -5.74 0.16 1.71
CA PHE A 128 -5.25 1.45 1.21
C PHE A 128 -3.82 1.33 0.69
N ASP A 129 -2.98 0.60 1.43
CA ASP A 129 -1.59 0.41 1.03
C ASP A 129 -1.45 -0.69 -0.02
N GLY A 130 -0.48 -0.50 -0.91
CA GLY A 130 -0.05 -1.60 -1.76
C GLY A 130 0.67 -2.69 -0.98
N LEU A 131 0.68 -3.90 -1.56
CA LEU A 131 1.40 -5.04 -1.02
C LEU A 131 2.85 -4.66 -0.68
N ASN A 132 3.32 -5.02 0.51
CA ASN A 132 4.66 -4.66 0.98
C ASN A 132 4.93 -3.15 0.96
N GLY A 133 3.91 -2.29 1.04
CA GLY A 133 4.03 -0.83 0.95
C GLY A 133 4.28 -0.30 -0.47
N SER A 134 4.17 -1.13 -1.51
CA SER A 134 4.38 -0.71 -2.89
C SER A 134 3.42 0.41 -3.30
N GLY A 135 3.90 1.37 -4.09
CA GLY A 135 3.08 2.49 -4.56
C GLY A 135 2.80 3.57 -3.51
N GLY A 136 3.10 3.31 -2.23
CA GLY A 136 2.79 4.22 -1.13
C GLY A 136 1.31 4.18 -0.73
N ARG A 137 0.97 4.95 0.30
CA ARG A 137 -0.42 5.14 0.75
C ARG A 137 -1.10 6.22 -0.06
N HIS A 138 -2.29 5.91 -0.57
CA HIS A 138 -3.20 6.87 -1.21
C HIS A 138 -4.54 6.77 -0.49
N THR A 139 -4.81 7.70 0.43
CA THR A 139 -6.02 7.64 1.28
C THR A 139 -7.32 7.80 0.49
N ASP A 140 -7.23 8.36 -0.72
CA ASP A 140 -8.30 8.56 -1.68
C ASP A 140 -8.45 7.40 -2.69
N ILE A 141 -7.57 6.40 -2.63
CA ILE A 141 -7.63 5.18 -3.46
C ILE A 141 -7.67 3.97 -2.54
N TRP A 142 -8.75 3.20 -2.60
CA TRP A 142 -8.88 1.98 -1.82
C TRP A 142 -9.41 0.83 -2.65
N VAL A 143 -9.12 -0.38 -2.18
CA VAL A 143 -9.59 -1.61 -2.81
C VAL A 143 -10.42 -2.40 -1.82
N GLU A 144 -11.65 -2.68 -2.23
CA GLU A 144 -12.60 -3.51 -1.50
C GLU A 144 -12.51 -4.96 -1.96
N GLN A 145 -12.66 -5.88 -1.02
CA GLN A 145 -12.81 -7.31 -1.26
C GLN A 145 -14.02 -7.82 -0.48
N ASN A 146 -14.70 -8.83 -1.01
CA ASN A 146 -15.86 -9.44 -0.36
C ASN A 146 -15.47 -10.52 0.67
N ALA A 147 -14.19 -10.90 0.76
CA ALA A 147 -13.66 -11.85 1.72
C ALA A 147 -12.20 -11.55 2.04
N THR A 148 -11.74 -11.96 3.23
CA THR A 148 -10.31 -11.89 3.60
C THR A 148 -9.49 -12.99 2.91
N THR A 149 -10.15 -14.09 2.57
CA THR A 149 -9.55 -15.29 1.97
C THR A 149 -10.51 -15.90 0.95
N PHE A 150 -9.99 -16.30 -0.19
CA PHE A 150 -10.75 -16.92 -1.28
C PHE A 150 -10.39 -18.40 -1.42
N THR A 151 -11.36 -19.25 -1.75
CA THR A 151 -11.09 -20.66 -2.06
C THR A 151 -10.69 -20.81 -3.53
N SER A 152 -9.70 -21.65 -3.81
CA SER A 152 -9.30 -22.05 -5.17
C SER A 152 -10.50 -22.39 -6.04
N GLY A 153 -10.52 -21.89 -7.28
CA GLY A 153 -11.60 -22.11 -8.25
C GLY A 153 -12.87 -21.30 -7.99
N LYS A 154 -12.93 -20.46 -6.95
CA LYS A 154 -14.06 -19.57 -6.70
C LYS A 154 -13.83 -18.17 -7.30
N PRO A 155 -14.91 -17.44 -7.63
CA PRO A 155 -14.79 -16.06 -8.11
C PRO A 155 -14.14 -15.15 -7.05
N VAL A 156 -13.28 -14.26 -7.53
CA VAL A 156 -12.70 -13.14 -6.79
C VAL A 156 -13.25 -11.86 -7.43
N GLU A 157 -13.69 -10.93 -6.58
CA GLU A 157 -14.07 -9.58 -6.99
C GLU A 157 -13.26 -8.57 -6.19
N LEU A 158 -12.51 -7.72 -6.90
CA LEU A 158 -11.81 -6.57 -6.32
C LEU A 158 -12.45 -5.30 -6.84
N ARG A 159 -12.91 -4.41 -5.96
CA ARG A 159 -13.52 -3.13 -6.36
C ARG A 159 -12.57 -2.01 -5.98
N MET A 160 -11.94 -1.41 -6.98
CA MET A 160 -11.00 -0.30 -6.80
C MET A 160 -11.77 1.00 -6.90
N GLN A 161 -11.70 1.82 -5.86
CA GLN A 161 -12.26 3.16 -5.84
C GLN A 161 -11.15 4.14 -6.18
N ILE A 162 -11.31 4.87 -7.27
CA ILE A 162 -10.25 5.72 -7.83
C ILE A 162 -10.83 7.11 -8.13
N PRO A 163 -10.20 8.20 -7.67
CA PRO A 163 -10.66 9.55 -7.95
C PRO A 163 -10.76 9.85 -9.46
N GLY A 164 -11.73 10.67 -9.87
CA GLY A 164 -11.93 11.08 -11.26
C GLY A 164 -10.81 11.94 -11.85
N THR A 165 -9.93 12.50 -11.02
CA THR A 165 -8.84 13.40 -11.43
C THR A 165 -7.55 12.69 -11.84
N GLN A 166 -7.62 11.39 -12.11
CA GLN A 166 -6.45 10.58 -12.46
C GLN A 166 -6.19 10.62 -13.97
N GLY A 167 -5.07 10.02 -14.41
CA GLY A 167 -4.72 9.93 -15.82
C GLY A 167 -5.31 8.68 -16.46
N GLU A 168 -4.57 7.58 -16.38
CA GLU A 168 -4.96 6.29 -16.95
C GLU A 168 -4.68 5.20 -15.92
N LEU A 169 -5.63 4.27 -15.76
CA LEU A 169 -5.39 3.02 -15.07
C LEU A 169 -5.02 1.95 -16.09
N MET A 170 -3.87 1.32 -15.90
CA MET A 170 -3.48 0.09 -16.57
C MET A 170 -3.68 -1.09 -15.63
N VAL A 171 -4.62 -1.96 -15.98
CA VAL A 171 -4.83 -3.25 -15.33
C VAL A 171 -3.97 -4.30 -16.02
N LYS A 172 -3.06 -4.91 -15.27
CA LYS A 172 -2.25 -6.02 -15.81
C LYS A 172 -2.95 -7.33 -15.51
N LYS A 173 -2.96 -8.24 -16.49
CA LYS A 173 -3.34 -9.63 -16.24
C LYS A 173 -2.30 -10.34 -15.36
N GLY A 174 -1.01 -10.15 -15.65
CA GLY A 174 0.07 -10.86 -14.96
C GLY A 174 -0.13 -12.38 -15.05
N ASP A 175 0.06 -13.06 -13.92
CA ASP A 175 -0.13 -14.51 -13.78
C ASP A 175 -1.58 -14.90 -13.44
N LEU A 176 -2.50 -13.93 -13.41
CA LEU A 176 -3.91 -14.22 -13.19
C LEU A 176 -4.47 -15.02 -14.37
N PRO A 177 -5.50 -15.86 -14.13
CA PRO A 177 -6.30 -16.43 -15.20
C PRO A 177 -7.02 -15.33 -16.00
N ALA A 178 -8.01 -15.70 -16.82
CA ALA A 178 -8.82 -14.70 -17.51
C ALA A 178 -9.38 -13.69 -16.48
N ILE A 179 -9.12 -12.40 -16.75
CA ILE A 179 -9.58 -11.28 -15.94
C ILE A 179 -10.61 -10.49 -16.75
N GLU A 180 -11.72 -10.18 -16.11
CA GLU A 180 -12.74 -9.26 -16.60
C GLU A 180 -12.59 -7.95 -15.84
N VAL A 181 -12.68 -6.83 -16.57
CA VAL A 181 -12.62 -5.48 -16.02
C VAL A 181 -13.91 -4.76 -16.36
N VAL A 182 -14.61 -4.29 -15.33
CA VAL A 182 -15.91 -3.62 -15.47
C VAL A 182 -15.84 -2.23 -14.85
N CYS A 183 -16.34 -1.23 -15.57
CA CYS A 183 -16.56 0.11 -15.06
C CYS A 183 -17.72 0.75 -15.82
N ASP A 184 -18.71 1.29 -15.11
CA ASP A 184 -19.91 1.87 -15.74
C ASP A 184 -19.72 3.31 -16.22
N THR A 185 -18.63 3.94 -15.77
CA THR A 185 -18.38 5.38 -15.93
C THR A 185 -17.08 5.69 -16.68
N LEU A 186 -16.28 4.67 -16.97
CA LEU A 186 -15.09 4.75 -17.81
C LEU A 186 -15.18 3.70 -18.92
N LYS A 187 -14.64 4.02 -20.09
CA LYS A 187 -14.50 3.05 -21.17
C LYS A 187 -13.35 2.09 -20.86
N VAL A 188 -13.65 0.80 -20.76
CA VAL A 188 -12.65 -0.27 -20.65
C VAL A 188 -12.15 -0.63 -22.04
N THR A 189 -10.84 -0.54 -22.27
CA THR A 189 -10.20 -0.87 -23.55
C THR A 189 -9.22 -2.03 -23.37
N PRO A 190 -9.21 -3.05 -24.24
CA PRO A 190 -8.18 -4.08 -24.21
C PRO A 190 -6.78 -3.48 -24.38
N GLY A 191 -5.89 -3.85 -23.47
CA GLY A 191 -4.48 -3.47 -23.48
C GLY A 191 -3.59 -4.57 -24.07
N LYS A 192 -2.27 -4.38 -23.95
CA LYS A 192 -1.27 -5.39 -24.33
C LYS A 192 -1.28 -6.56 -23.34
N ASN A 193 -0.83 -7.74 -23.79
CA ASN A 193 -0.65 -8.94 -22.95
C ASN A 193 -1.90 -9.36 -22.17
N GLY A 194 -3.09 -9.12 -22.72
CA GLY A 194 -4.36 -9.45 -22.09
C GLY A 194 -4.74 -8.58 -20.89
N GLY A 195 -4.04 -7.45 -20.67
CA GLY A 195 -4.45 -6.41 -19.72
C GLY A 195 -5.52 -5.49 -20.29
N PHE A 196 -5.86 -4.44 -19.54
CA PHE A 196 -6.88 -3.44 -19.89
C PHE A 196 -6.42 -2.04 -19.52
N THR A 197 -6.98 -1.02 -20.19
CA THR A 197 -6.77 0.39 -19.85
C THR A 197 -8.11 1.11 -19.66
N LEU A 198 -8.12 2.08 -18.74
CA LEU A 198 -9.24 2.98 -18.49
C LEU A 198 -8.71 4.43 -18.43
N ASP A 199 -9.24 5.30 -19.30
CA ASP A 199 -8.84 6.71 -19.40
C ASP A 199 -9.80 7.59 -18.58
N PHE A 200 -9.27 8.19 -17.51
CA PHE A 200 -10.03 9.05 -16.59
C PHE A 200 -10.24 10.45 -17.16
N ALA A 201 -9.48 10.87 -18.19
CA ALA A 201 -9.67 12.16 -18.84
C ALA A 201 -10.90 12.19 -19.77
N LYS A 202 -11.46 11.03 -20.10
CA LYS A 202 -12.61 10.89 -21.01
C LYS A 202 -13.66 9.92 -20.45
N PRO A 203 -14.25 10.23 -19.27
CA PRO A 203 -15.24 9.36 -18.68
C PRO A 203 -16.51 9.32 -19.56
N THR A 204 -17.16 8.16 -19.59
CA THR A 204 -18.49 8.03 -20.23
C THR A 204 -19.56 8.72 -19.39
N LYS A 205 -19.34 8.84 -18.08
CA LYS A 205 -20.15 9.61 -17.12
C LYS A 205 -19.23 10.26 -16.09
N ALA A 206 -19.35 11.57 -15.90
CA ALA A 206 -18.56 12.29 -14.90
C ALA A 206 -18.87 11.78 -13.49
N GLN A 207 -17.83 11.50 -12.70
CA GLN A 207 -17.91 11.12 -11.29
C GLN A 207 -16.68 11.64 -10.54
N ASP A 208 -16.84 11.95 -9.26
CA ASP A 208 -15.72 12.30 -8.39
C ASP A 208 -14.87 11.08 -8.05
N VAL A 209 -15.50 9.90 -7.99
CA VAL A 209 -14.86 8.60 -7.76
C VAL A 209 -15.46 7.58 -8.72
N HIS A 210 -14.59 6.86 -9.43
CA HIS A 210 -14.96 5.74 -10.28
C HIS A 210 -14.72 4.42 -9.55
N THR A 211 -15.67 3.49 -9.67
CA THR A 211 -15.50 2.11 -9.23
C THR A 211 -15.05 1.24 -10.41
N VAL A 212 -13.84 0.71 -10.33
CA VAL A 212 -13.31 -0.27 -11.30
C VAL A 212 -13.34 -1.65 -10.65
N VAL A 213 -14.11 -2.56 -11.23
CA VAL A 213 -14.29 -3.92 -10.71
C VAL A 213 -13.43 -4.88 -11.51
N LEU A 214 -12.52 -5.58 -10.84
CA LEU A 214 -11.74 -6.69 -11.38
C LEU A 214 -12.38 -8.00 -10.96
N LYS A 215 -12.73 -8.85 -11.93
CA LYS A 215 -13.27 -10.19 -11.68
C LYS A 215 -12.40 -11.25 -12.31
N PHE A 216 -12.09 -12.28 -11.53
CA PHE A 216 -11.34 -13.45 -12.02
C PHE A 216 -11.67 -14.65 -11.15
N VAL A 217 -11.25 -15.84 -11.58
CA VAL A 217 -11.36 -17.06 -10.76
C VAL A 217 -10.07 -17.22 -9.96
N ALA A 218 -10.17 -17.47 -8.66
CA ALA A 218 -9.00 -17.78 -7.84
C ALA A 218 -8.25 -18.99 -8.43
N PRO A 219 -6.96 -18.88 -8.75
CA PRO A 219 -6.19 -19.99 -9.28
C PRO A 219 -6.11 -21.14 -8.27
N THR A 220 -5.88 -22.35 -8.76
CA THR A 220 -5.67 -23.52 -7.91
C THR A 220 -4.32 -23.43 -7.21
N VAL A 221 -4.32 -23.48 -5.89
CA VAL A 221 -3.10 -23.47 -5.06
C VAL A 221 -3.01 -24.73 -4.20
N LYS A 222 -1.78 -25.16 -3.89
CA LYS A 222 -1.51 -26.35 -3.06
C LYS A 222 -1.41 -26.02 -1.56
N SER A 223 -1.12 -24.77 -1.24
CA SER A 223 -1.04 -24.22 0.11
C SER A 223 -1.62 -22.80 0.12
N PRO A 224 -2.00 -22.24 1.29
CA PRO A 224 -2.39 -20.84 1.38
C PRO A 224 -1.36 -19.94 0.70
N THR A 225 -1.80 -19.14 -0.26
CA THR A 225 -0.94 -18.34 -1.13
C THR A 225 -1.50 -16.94 -1.24
N MET A 226 -0.63 -15.93 -1.12
CA MET A 226 -0.99 -14.56 -1.47
C MET A 226 -0.61 -14.31 -2.94
N LEU A 227 -1.63 -14.07 -3.77
CA LEU A 227 -1.48 -13.70 -5.17
C LEU A 227 -1.28 -12.20 -5.28
N THR A 228 -0.39 -11.80 -6.18
CA THR A 228 -0.16 -10.38 -6.47
C THR A 228 -1.03 -9.95 -7.64
N VAL A 229 -1.90 -8.97 -7.40
CA VAL A 229 -2.66 -8.27 -8.43
C VAL A 229 -2.03 -6.90 -8.64
N ASP A 230 -1.31 -6.73 -9.74
CA ASP A 230 -0.54 -5.52 -10.04
C ASP A 230 -1.26 -4.61 -11.04
N ASN A 231 -1.55 -3.38 -10.64
CA ASN A 231 -2.04 -2.35 -11.53
C ASN A 231 -1.13 -1.11 -11.48
N TRP A 232 -1.22 -0.26 -12.49
CA TRP A 232 -0.48 1.00 -12.52
C TRP A 232 -1.43 2.15 -12.81
N LEU A 233 -1.41 3.17 -11.96
CA LEU A 233 -2.21 4.38 -12.13
C LEU A 233 -1.29 5.55 -12.48
N TRP A 234 -1.53 6.13 -13.65
CA TRP A 234 -0.84 7.34 -14.09
C TRP A 234 -1.50 8.59 -13.51
N ALA A 235 -0.69 9.56 -13.10
CA ALA A 235 -1.18 10.87 -12.71
C ALA A 235 -1.57 11.68 -13.96
N GLN A 236 -2.67 12.45 -13.88
CA GLN A 236 -3.14 13.25 -15.01
C GLN A 236 -2.10 14.32 -15.41
N GLY A 237 -1.78 14.39 -16.70
CA GLY A 237 -0.92 15.44 -17.27
C GLY A 237 0.55 15.45 -16.78
N LYS A 238 1.01 14.42 -16.07
CA LYS A 238 2.37 14.34 -15.51
C LYS A 238 3.12 13.10 -15.98
N ARG A 239 4.45 13.18 -16.06
CA ARG A 239 5.32 11.98 -16.14
C ARG A 239 5.46 11.39 -14.74
N GLY A 240 4.54 10.51 -14.37
CA GLY A 240 4.56 9.85 -13.06
C GLY A 240 3.30 9.03 -12.81
N GLY A 241 3.42 8.06 -11.93
CA GLY A 241 2.34 7.18 -11.52
C GLY A 241 2.74 6.38 -10.31
N HIS A 242 1.84 5.54 -9.83
CA HIS A 242 2.12 4.63 -8.73
C HIS A 242 1.47 3.27 -8.99
N GLY A 243 2.03 2.24 -8.39
CA GLY A 243 1.46 0.90 -8.41
C GLY A 243 0.25 0.83 -7.49
N ILE A 244 -0.83 0.20 -7.96
CA ILE A 244 -1.92 -0.29 -7.12
C ILE A 244 -1.76 -1.82 -7.11
N THR A 245 -0.82 -2.28 -6.28
CA THR A 245 -0.55 -3.70 -6.09
C THR A 245 -1.32 -4.21 -4.89
N ARG A 246 -1.99 -5.35 -5.01
CA ARG A 246 -2.76 -5.96 -3.92
C ARG A 246 -2.43 -7.43 -3.73
N GLY A 247 -2.32 -7.84 -2.48
CA GLY A 247 -2.26 -9.24 -2.08
C GLY A 247 -3.66 -9.82 -1.92
N VAL A 248 -3.99 -10.86 -2.69
CA VAL A 248 -5.23 -11.63 -2.57
C VAL A 248 -4.90 -13.00 -1.98
N VAL A 249 -5.44 -13.31 -0.79
CA VAL A 249 -5.18 -14.58 -0.13
C VAL A 249 -6.08 -15.66 -0.72
N VAL A 250 -5.48 -16.74 -1.22
CA VAL A 250 -6.17 -17.91 -1.77
C VAL A 250 -5.78 -19.16 -1.01
N GLU A 251 -6.77 -19.98 -0.68
CA GLU A 251 -6.59 -21.29 -0.05
C GLU A 251 -6.89 -22.45 -1.00
N PRO A 252 -6.34 -23.65 -0.74
CA PRO A 252 -6.70 -24.87 -1.47
C PRO A 252 -8.21 -25.16 -1.39
N ALA A 253 -8.75 -25.82 -2.40
CA ALA A 253 -10.13 -26.31 -2.35
C ALA A 253 -10.26 -27.48 -1.37
N GLY A 254 -11.33 -27.51 -0.57
CA GLY A 254 -11.71 -28.67 0.25
C GLY A 254 -11.02 -28.79 1.61
N LYS A 255 -10.65 -27.67 2.25
CA LYS A 255 -10.42 -27.64 3.70
C LYS A 255 -11.74 -27.55 4.45
#